data_AF-A0A417YCG8-F1
#
_entry.id   AF-A0A417YCG8-F1
#
_cell.length_a   1.000
_cell.length_b   1.000
_cell.length_c   1.000
_cell.angle_alpha   90.00
_cell.angle_beta   90.00
_cell.angle_gamma   90.00
#
_symmetry.space_group_name_H-M   'P 1'
#
loop_
_entity.id
_entity.type
_entity.pdbx_description
1 polymer ?
#
loop_
_entity_poly.entity_id
_entity_poly.type
_entity_poly.pdbx_seq_one_letter_code
_entity_poly.pdbx_strand_id
1 'polypeptide(L)'
;MIEEINRLAEAGEFANHGAARSLQAQLNPVVKFENQGNAKKVVQHVKKFNKKLHQQYDKDFISKEGYEKLYAYAAELLEIWK
;
A
#
# COMPACT_ATOMS: atom_id res chain seq x y z
N MET A 1 -6.88 4.15 -1.06
CA MET A 1 -5.83 3.16 -0.73
C MET A 1 -6.20 2.23 0.44
N ILE A 2 -6.50 2.75 1.64
CA ILE A 2 -6.87 1.90 2.80
C ILE A 2 -8.12 1.06 2.50
N GLU A 3 -9.14 1.66 1.87
CA GLU A 3 -10.34 0.94 1.44
C GLU A 3 -10.06 -0.15 0.40
N GLU A 4 -9.06 0.04 -0.45
CA GLU A 4 -8.70 -0.99 -1.43
C GLU A 4 -8.08 -2.21 -0.72
N ILE A 5 -7.27 -1.99 0.30
CA ILE A 5 -6.76 -3.08 1.13
C ILE A 5 -7.89 -3.81 1.86
N ASN A 6 -8.92 -3.09 2.34
CA ASN A 6 -10.11 -3.71 2.94
C ASN A 6 -10.82 -4.62 1.93
N ARG A 7 -11.11 -4.10 0.73
CA ARG A 7 -11.76 -4.87 -0.33
C ARG A 7 -10.97 -6.11 -0.74
N LEU A 8 -9.66 -5.98 -0.89
CA LEU A 8 -8.78 -7.10 -1.20
C LEU A 8 -8.73 -8.13 -0.06
N ALA A 9 -8.79 -7.70 1.20
CA ALA A 9 -8.88 -8.60 2.34
C ALA A 9 -10.22 -9.35 2.38
N GLU A 10 -11.33 -8.69 2.08
CA GLU A 10 -12.66 -9.31 1.96
C GLU A 10 -12.74 -10.27 0.77
N ALA A 11 -12.03 -9.97 -0.33
CA ALA A 11 -11.91 -10.82 -1.50
C ALA A 11 -10.96 -12.03 -1.31
N GLY A 12 -10.31 -12.16 -0.15
CA GLY A 12 -9.40 -13.28 0.14
C GLY A 12 -8.03 -13.17 -0.51
N GLU A 13 -7.63 -11.98 -0.97
CA GLU A 13 -6.36 -11.75 -1.65
C GLU A 13 -5.16 -11.77 -0.69
N PHE A 14 -5.41 -11.80 0.62
CA PHE A 14 -4.38 -11.87 1.65
C PHE A 14 -4.42 -13.22 2.38
N ALA A 15 -3.25 -13.77 2.65
CA ALA A 15 -3.13 -15.04 3.40
C ALA A 15 -3.61 -14.93 4.85
N ASN A 16 -3.63 -13.72 5.43
CA ASN A 16 -4.16 -13.46 6.76
C ASN A 16 -4.44 -11.96 7.00
N HIS A 17 -5.26 -11.66 8.00
CA HIS A 17 -5.56 -10.28 8.41
C HIS A 17 -4.32 -9.48 8.81
N GLY A 18 -3.29 -10.12 9.36
CA GLY A 18 -2.04 -9.45 9.75
C GLY A 18 -1.30 -8.82 8.56
N ALA A 19 -1.32 -9.49 7.39
CA ALA A 19 -0.72 -8.99 6.16
C ALA A 19 -1.40 -7.68 5.70
N ALA A 20 -2.74 -7.69 5.63
CA ALA A 20 -3.54 -6.52 5.28
C ALA A 20 -3.33 -5.36 6.27
N ARG A 21 -3.44 -5.63 7.59
CA ARG A 21 -3.25 -4.62 8.65
C ARG A 21 -1.85 -3.99 8.61
N SER A 22 -0.83 -4.79 8.33
CA SER A 22 0.54 -4.28 8.23
C SER A 22 0.71 -3.30 7.07
N LEU A 23 0.04 -3.54 5.93
CA LEU A 23 0.06 -2.62 4.80
C LEU A 23 -0.74 -1.35 5.08
N GLN A 24 -1.91 -1.45 5.71
CA GLN A 24 -2.70 -0.28 6.14
C GLN A 24 -1.89 0.65 7.05
N ALA A 25 -1.16 0.08 8.00
CA ALA A 25 -0.33 0.87 8.91
C ALA A 25 0.76 1.68 8.19
N GLN A 26 1.30 1.18 7.07
CA GLN A 26 2.26 1.93 6.25
C GLN A 26 1.61 3.08 5.47
N LEU A 27 0.30 3.06 5.27
CA LEU A 27 -0.45 4.07 4.51
C LEU A 27 -1.02 5.20 5.35
N ASN A 28 -1.26 4.97 6.64
CA ASN A 28 -1.75 6.05 7.53
C ASN A 28 -0.88 7.32 7.46
N PRO A 29 0.47 7.24 7.42
CA PRO A 29 1.29 8.43 7.24
C PRO A 29 1.13 9.07 5.85
N VAL A 30 0.90 8.28 4.79
CA VAL A 30 0.70 8.79 3.43
C VAL A 30 -0.51 9.72 3.41
N VAL A 31 -1.67 9.23 3.88
CA VAL A 31 -2.91 10.02 3.97
C VAL A 31 -2.71 11.31 4.77
N LYS A 32 -1.99 11.23 5.90
CA LYS A 32 -1.67 12.40 6.71
C LYS A 32 -0.85 13.44 5.92
N PHE A 33 0.17 13.01 5.19
CA PHE A 33 1.06 13.93 4.48
C PHE A 33 0.47 14.45 3.17
N GLU A 34 -0.41 13.69 2.53
CA GLU A 34 -1.22 14.17 1.40
C GLU A 34 -2.09 15.34 1.85
N ASN A 35 -2.81 15.21 2.96
CA ASN A 35 -3.62 16.29 3.54
C ASN A 35 -2.80 17.53 3.95
N GLN A 36 -1.50 17.36 4.22
CA GLN A 36 -0.59 18.44 4.57
C GLN A 36 0.13 19.04 3.35
N GLY A 37 -0.09 18.51 2.15
CA GLY A 37 0.63 18.92 0.94
C GLY A 37 2.14 18.62 0.97
N ASN A 38 2.60 17.71 1.84
CA ASN A 38 4.02 17.43 2.03
C ASN A 38 4.53 16.35 1.07
N ALA A 39 4.76 16.75 -0.20
CA ALA A 39 5.18 15.86 -1.28
C ALA A 39 6.39 14.97 -0.91
N LYS A 40 7.44 15.55 -0.32
CA LYS A 40 8.64 14.81 0.09
C LYS A 40 8.31 13.67 1.06
N LYS A 41 7.40 13.90 2.00
CA LYS A 41 6.98 12.88 2.97
C LYS A 41 6.04 11.86 2.33
N VAL A 42 5.14 12.27 1.44
CA VAL A 42 4.29 11.35 0.67
C VAL A 42 5.17 10.37 -0.11
N VAL A 43 6.09 10.86 -0.95
CA VAL A 43 7.01 10.03 -1.74
C VAL A 43 7.83 9.10 -0.84
N GLN A 44 8.35 9.59 0.30
CA GLN A 44 9.11 8.77 1.23
C GLN A 44 8.28 7.61 1.80
N HIS A 45 7.03 7.86 2.18
CA HIS A 45 6.17 6.85 2.79
C HIS A 45 5.59 5.88 1.76
N VAL A 46 5.27 6.34 0.55
CA VAL A 46 4.84 5.45 -0.55
C VAL A 46 5.96 4.49 -0.95
N LYS A 47 7.23 4.94 -1.00
CA LYS A 47 8.38 4.04 -1.22
C LYS A 47 8.52 2.96 -0.14
N LYS A 48 8.27 3.32 1.13
CA LYS A 48 8.28 2.34 2.24
C LYS A 48 7.12 1.35 2.11
N PHE A 49 5.94 1.83 1.73
CA PHE A 49 4.79 0.98 1.43
C PHE A 49 5.13 -0.02 0.31
N ASN A 50 5.68 0.42 -0.82
CA ASN A 50 6.08 -0.47 -1.93
C ASN A 50 7.07 -1.54 -1.50
N LYS A 51 8.07 -1.17 -0.69
CA LYS A 51 9.01 -2.15 -0.13
C LYS A 51 8.29 -3.21 0.71
N LYS A 52 7.34 -2.78 1.55
CA LYS A 52 6.56 -3.71 2.38
C LYS A 52 5.62 -4.57 1.53
N LEU A 53 5.02 -4.01 0.48
CA LEU A 53 4.15 -4.72 -0.45
C LEU A 53 4.92 -5.83 -1.18
N HIS A 54 6.11 -5.54 -1.71
CA HIS A 54 6.99 -6.57 -2.30
C HIS A 54 7.30 -7.67 -1.29
N GLN A 55 7.67 -7.32 -0.06
CA GLN A 55 7.95 -8.32 0.98
C GLN A 55 6.74 -9.20 1.34
N GLN A 56 5.51 -8.70 1.20
CA GLN A 56 4.30 -9.49 1.41
C GLN A 56 4.07 -10.43 0.22
N TYR A 57 4.31 -9.95 -1.00
CA TYR A 57 4.20 -10.75 -2.22
C TYR A 57 5.25 -11.87 -2.26
N ASP A 58 6.52 -11.57 -1.97
CA ASP A 58 7.61 -12.55 -1.90
C ASP A 58 7.39 -13.66 -0.84
N LYS A 59 6.48 -13.42 0.11
CA LYS A 59 6.12 -14.36 1.19
C LYS A 59 4.79 -15.05 0.95
N ASP A 60 4.20 -14.89 -0.23
CA ASP A 60 2.87 -15.40 -0.58
C ASP A 60 1.77 -14.92 0.39
N PHE A 61 1.97 -13.77 1.04
CA PHE A 61 1.01 -13.19 1.97
C PHE A 61 -0.05 -12.32 1.28
N ILE A 62 0.17 -12.00 0.02
CA ILE A 62 -0.79 -11.37 -0.87
C ILE A 62 -0.71 -12.07 -2.23
N SER A 63 -1.85 -12.24 -2.88
CA SER A 63 -1.91 -12.75 -4.24
C SER A 63 -1.19 -11.83 -5.23
N LYS A 64 -0.91 -12.36 -6.42
CA LYS A 64 -0.41 -11.55 -7.53
C LYS A 64 -1.37 -10.42 -7.91
N GLU A 65 -2.68 -10.70 -7.95
CA GLU A 65 -3.69 -9.71 -8.32
C GLU A 65 -3.76 -8.56 -7.31
N GLY A 66 -3.79 -8.88 -6.01
CA GLY A 66 -3.76 -7.89 -4.94
C GLY A 66 -2.47 -7.08 -4.95
N TYR A 67 -1.34 -7.73 -5.23
CA TYR A 67 -0.05 -7.07 -5.38
C TYR A 67 -0.06 -6.07 -6.55
N GLU A 68 -0.48 -6.49 -7.74
CA GLU A 68 -0.49 -5.64 -8.94
C GLU A 68 -1.40 -4.42 -8.78
N LYS A 69 -2.60 -4.60 -8.20
CA LYS A 69 -3.54 -3.51 -7.90
C LYS A 69 -2.92 -2.47 -6.95
N LEU A 70 -2.34 -2.92 -5.83
CA LEU A 70 -1.74 -2.01 -4.85
C LEU A 70 -0.46 -1.35 -5.37
N TYR A 71 0.32 -2.05 -6.19
CA TYR A 71 1.53 -1.52 -6.80
C TYR A 71 1.22 -0.44 -7.83
N ALA A 72 0.22 -0.66 -8.69
CA ALA A 72 -0.23 0.32 -9.68
C ALA A 72 -0.68 1.64 -9.00
N TYR A 73 -1.47 1.53 -7.94
CA TYR A 73 -1.91 2.71 -7.19
C TYR A 73 -0.73 3.43 -6.51
N ALA A 74 0.23 2.70 -5.94
CA ALA A 74 1.42 3.32 -5.35
C ALA A 74 2.31 4.00 -6.40
N ALA A 75 2.38 3.46 -7.63
CA ALA A 75 3.06 4.11 -8.74
C ALA A 75 2.37 5.42 -9.15
N GLU A 76 1.04 5.43 -9.21
CA GLU A 76 0.25 6.64 -9.48
C GLU A 76 0.51 7.74 -8.44
N LEU A 77 0.51 7.40 -7.14
CA LEU A 77 0.85 8.36 -6.09
C LEU A 77 2.27 8.92 -6.24
N LEU A 78 3.22 8.09 -6.65
CA LEU A 78 4.59 8.56 -6.88
C LEU A 78 4.65 9.55 -8.04
N GLU A 79 3.89 9.34 -9.11
CA GLU A 79 3.85 10.27 -10.25
C GLU A 79 3.15 11.58 -9.91
N ILE A 80 2.08 11.55 -9.10
CA ILE A 80 1.36 12.77 -8.66
C ILE A 80 2.23 13.66 -7.77
N TRP A 81 3.01 13.05 -6.87
CA TRP A 81 3.76 13.77 -5.82
C TRP A 81 5.27 13.91 -6.11
N LYS A 82 5.72 13.62 -7.33
CA LYS A 82 7.12 13.69 -7.76
C LYS A 82 7.65 15.11 -7.90
#